data_AF-A0A165L999-F1
#
_entry.id   AF-A0A165L999-F1
#
_cell.length_a   1.000
_cell.length_b   1.000
_cell.length_c   1.000
_cell.angle_alpha   90.00
_cell.angle_beta   90.00
_cell.angle_gamma   90.00
#
_symmetry.space_group_name_H-M   'P 1'
#
loop_
_entity.id
_entity.type
_entity.pdbx_description
1 polymer ?
#
loop_
_entity_poly.entity_id
_entity_poly.type
_entity_poly.pdbx_seq_one_letter_code
_entity_poly.pdbx_strand_id
1 'polypeptide(L)'
;MKDAAKEEQCEAKVSIAIPGRLARPKYKRVPIEKALFMNEALRDIPIEYIQDELAQNGENLLGVLEHVQVPPPLPASIPQQIDVEVSDAYADLPTHMLAVYKKDLPEGERAVVTMLAAHQCVWDLNCAHLPSLPPSAASASVSAPATAAPAASEAPVRLTIPVVPLGLPNPEHFRELLCYMYTKRADELLSELLPAPPPSAAQGQDAMDRYARSLAREHERADLLQRMARVQGVWRNACALGVFDDGLWAMIDLAWDVYGKAVATDVPGRPTPVWDSSLKTLSFR
;
A
#
# COMPACT_ATOMS: atom_id res chain seq x y z
N MET A 1 43.28 -15.22 51.07
CA MET A 1 42.86 -13.94 50.46
C MET A 1 43.05 -14.02 48.96
N LYS A 2 42.00 -14.38 48.23
CA LYS A 2 41.88 -14.28 46.78
C LYS A 2 40.39 -14.17 46.50
N ASP A 3 39.90 -12.94 46.48
CA ASP A 3 38.55 -12.62 46.03
C ASP A 3 38.61 -12.34 44.53
N ALA A 4 38.00 -13.22 43.75
CA ALA A 4 37.79 -13.06 42.33
C ALA A 4 36.44 -12.36 42.13
N ALA A 5 36.47 -11.09 41.76
CA ALA A 5 35.29 -10.38 41.30
C ALA A 5 34.90 -10.91 39.91
N LYS A 6 33.71 -11.52 39.83
CA LYS A 6 33.04 -11.82 38.56
C LYS A 6 32.48 -10.51 38.01
N GLU A 7 32.98 -10.08 36.86
CA GLU A 7 32.34 -9.05 36.04
C GLU A 7 31.07 -9.67 35.42
N GLU A 8 29.91 -9.30 35.95
CA GLU A 8 28.63 -9.51 35.28
C GLU A 8 28.55 -8.55 34.09
N GLN A 9 28.71 -9.08 32.88
CA GLN A 9 28.31 -8.38 31.66
C GLN A 9 26.79 -8.19 31.68
N CYS A 10 26.33 -6.96 31.94
CA CYS A 10 24.94 -6.59 31.73
C CYS A 10 24.60 -6.72 30.23
N GLU A 11 23.80 -7.73 29.88
CA GLU A 11 23.11 -7.78 28.60
C GLU A 11 22.33 -6.48 28.38
N ALA A 12 22.62 -5.78 27.29
CA ALA A 12 21.94 -4.55 26.92
C ALA A 12 20.46 -4.86 26.65
N LYS A 13 19.58 -4.43 27.55
CA LYS A 13 18.13 -4.53 27.37
C LYS A 13 17.69 -3.53 26.31
N VAL A 14 17.35 -4.03 25.12
CA VAL A 14 16.73 -3.22 24.06
C VAL A 14 15.27 -2.96 24.43
N SER A 15 14.92 -1.72 24.75
CA SER A 15 13.53 -1.30 24.93
C SER A 15 12.93 -0.87 23.61
N ILE A 16 11.79 -1.46 23.22
CA ILE A 16 11.05 -1.09 22.01
C ILE A 16 9.82 -0.30 22.42
N ALA A 17 9.70 0.94 21.94
CA ALA A 17 8.52 1.77 22.11
C ALA A 17 7.60 1.60 20.90
N ILE A 18 6.40 1.06 21.13
CA ILE A 18 5.38 0.85 20.10
C ILE A 18 4.17 1.71 20.47
N PRO A 19 3.68 2.58 19.57
CA PRO A 19 2.52 3.40 19.87
C PRO A 19 1.26 2.53 19.97
N GLY A 20 0.45 2.78 20.99
CA GLY A 20 -0.81 2.05 21.18
C GLY A 20 -1.83 2.30 20.05
N ARG A 21 -1.70 3.41 19.31
CA ARG A 21 -2.52 3.71 18.12
C ARG A 21 -1.70 4.46 17.08
N LEU A 22 -2.05 4.26 15.82
CA LEU A 22 -1.56 5.08 14.72
C LEU A 22 -2.43 6.34 14.59
N ALA A 23 -1.82 7.52 14.70
CA ALA A 23 -2.56 8.77 14.59
C ALA A 23 -3.05 8.97 13.15
N ARG A 24 -4.35 9.26 12.97
CA ARG A 24 -4.88 9.65 11.66
C ARG A 24 -4.45 11.09 11.33
N PRO A 25 -4.03 11.39 10.09
CA PRO A 25 -3.72 12.75 9.69
C PRO A 25 -4.99 13.62 9.74
N LYS A 26 -4.81 14.94 9.81
CA LYS A 26 -5.94 15.87 9.67
C LYS A 26 -6.57 15.67 8.29
N TYR A 27 -7.90 15.64 8.24
CA TYR A 27 -8.64 15.55 6.99
C TYR A 27 -8.20 16.65 6.02
N LYS A 28 -7.89 16.23 4.80
CA LYS A 28 -7.68 17.13 3.67
C LYS A 28 -8.49 16.59 2.50
N ARG A 29 -9.51 17.35 2.10
CA ARG A 29 -10.33 17.01 0.95
C ARG A 29 -9.49 17.04 -0.34
N VAL A 30 -9.73 16.08 -1.22
CA VAL A 30 -9.21 16.11 -2.59
C VAL A 30 -9.96 17.21 -3.36
N PRO A 31 -9.26 18.21 -3.95
CA PRO A 31 -9.91 19.27 -4.70
C PRO A 31 -10.66 18.73 -5.91
N ILE A 32 -11.90 19.16 -6.14
CA ILE A 32 -12.73 18.68 -7.26
C ILE A 32 -12.13 19.04 -8.63
N GLU A 33 -11.30 20.07 -8.68
CA GLU A 33 -10.57 20.51 -9.87
C GLU A 33 -9.71 19.39 -10.46
N LYS A 34 -9.27 18.45 -9.62
CA LYS A 34 -8.51 17.27 -10.03
C LYS A 34 -9.34 16.24 -10.81
N ALA A 35 -10.66 16.26 -10.71
CA ALA A 35 -11.54 15.37 -11.46
C ALA A 35 -11.89 15.94 -12.85
N LEU A 36 -11.72 17.25 -13.05
CA LEU A 36 -12.28 17.95 -14.23
C LEU A 36 -11.60 17.57 -15.54
N PHE A 37 -10.39 17.01 -15.52
CA PHE A 37 -9.73 16.50 -16.73
C PHE A 37 -10.50 15.32 -17.35
N MET A 38 -11.26 14.57 -16.53
CA MET A 38 -12.08 13.45 -17.00
C MET A 38 -13.32 13.97 -17.73
N ASN A 39 -14.02 14.91 -17.09
CA ASN A 39 -15.24 15.53 -17.61
C ASN A 39 -15.56 16.80 -16.80
N GLU A 40 -15.71 17.94 -17.48
CA GLU A 40 -16.06 19.21 -16.81
C GLU A 40 -17.41 19.18 -16.09
N ALA A 41 -18.34 18.30 -16.51
CA ALA A 41 -19.65 18.12 -15.87
C ALA A 41 -19.56 17.58 -14.44
N LEU A 42 -18.39 17.07 -14.02
CA LEU A 42 -18.16 16.58 -12.65
C LEU A 42 -18.01 17.69 -11.61
N ARG A 43 -17.94 18.96 -12.02
CA ARG A 43 -17.70 20.11 -11.15
C ARG A 43 -18.61 20.19 -9.93
N ASP A 44 -19.89 19.86 -10.11
CA ASP A 44 -20.91 19.95 -9.06
C ASP A 44 -21.17 18.60 -8.37
N ILE A 45 -20.41 17.56 -8.72
CA ILE A 45 -20.54 16.22 -8.17
C ILE A 45 -19.61 16.07 -6.96
N PRO A 46 -20.08 15.56 -5.81
CA PRO A 46 -19.21 15.25 -4.68
C PRO A 46 -18.08 14.30 -5.08
N ILE A 47 -16.84 14.63 -4.69
CA ILE A 47 -15.66 13.82 -5.03
C ILE A 47 -15.78 12.37 -4.54
N GLU A 48 -16.44 12.17 -3.40
CA GLU A 48 -16.70 10.87 -2.79
C GLU A 48 -17.59 10.01 -3.71
N TYR A 49 -18.61 10.61 -4.33
CA TYR A 49 -19.46 9.92 -5.30
C TYR A 49 -18.67 9.50 -6.55
N ILE A 50 -17.77 10.36 -7.03
CA ILE A 50 -16.90 10.03 -8.19
C ILE A 50 -15.94 8.89 -7.84
N GLN A 51 -15.40 8.87 -6.62
CA GLN A 51 -14.55 7.79 -6.13
C GLN A 51 -15.32 6.46 -6.07
N ASP A 52 -16.56 6.46 -5.58
CA ASP A 52 -17.41 5.27 -5.49
C ASP A 52 -17.75 4.73 -6.88
N GLU A 53 -18.13 5.60 -7.82
CA GLU A 53 -18.39 5.20 -9.22
C GLU A 53 -17.12 4.66 -9.90
N LEU A 54 -15.95 5.27 -9.66
CA LEU A 54 -14.70 4.76 -10.20
C LEU A 54 -14.34 3.38 -9.62
N ALA A 55 -14.60 3.17 -8.33
CA ALA A 55 -14.34 1.91 -7.64
C ALA A 55 -15.18 0.75 -8.19
N GLN A 56 -16.39 1.01 -8.72
CA GLN A 56 -17.20 -0.01 -9.39
C GLN A 56 -16.52 -0.60 -10.63
N ASN A 57 -15.64 0.16 -11.30
CA ASN A 57 -14.80 -0.31 -12.41
C ASN A 57 -13.36 -0.62 -11.97
N GLY A 58 -13.06 -0.53 -10.67
CA GLY A 58 -11.71 -0.58 -10.12
C GLY A 58 -10.97 -1.89 -10.41
N GLU A 59 -11.67 -3.02 -10.34
CA GLU A 59 -11.09 -4.34 -10.64
C GLU A 59 -10.65 -4.46 -12.10
N ASN A 60 -11.44 -3.95 -13.04
CA ASN A 60 -11.09 -3.95 -14.46
C ASN A 60 -9.84 -3.07 -14.71
N LEU A 61 -9.85 -1.86 -14.15
CA LEU A 61 -8.70 -0.94 -14.25
C LEU A 61 -7.44 -1.55 -13.64
N LEU A 62 -7.55 -2.21 -12.49
CA LEU A 62 -6.42 -2.85 -11.82
C LEU A 62 -5.93 -4.08 -12.60
N GLY A 63 -6.85 -4.87 -13.17
CA GLY A 63 -6.54 -6.06 -13.97
C GLY A 63 -5.67 -5.74 -15.19
N VAL A 64 -5.94 -4.64 -15.89
CA VAL A 64 -5.08 -4.17 -17.00
C VAL A 64 -3.63 -3.98 -16.55
N LEU A 65 -3.41 -3.46 -15.34
CA LEU A 65 -2.06 -3.19 -14.84
C LEU A 65 -1.24 -4.46 -14.65
N GLU A 66 -1.88 -5.61 -14.40
CA GLU A 66 -1.21 -6.91 -14.29
C GLU A 66 -0.70 -7.43 -15.64
N HIS A 67 -1.25 -6.92 -16.73
CA HIS A 67 -0.86 -7.23 -18.10
C HIS A 67 0.12 -6.22 -18.71
N VAL A 68 0.59 -5.24 -17.93
CA VAL A 68 1.59 -4.25 -18.36
C VAL A 68 3.00 -4.82 -18.19
N GLN A 69 3.78 -4.80 -19.27
CA GLN A 69 5.17 -5.22 -19.28
C GLN A 69 6.07 -4.10 -19.78
N VAL A 70 7.22 -3.92 -19.12
CA VAL A 70 8.28 -3.05 -19.62
C VAL A 70 9.24 -3.91 -20.43
N PRO A 71 9.36 -3.70 -21.76
CA PRO A 71 10.28 -4.47 -22.58
C PRO A 71 11.74 -4.21 -22.17
N PRO A 72 12.61 -5.23 -22.20
CA PRO A 72 14.04 -5.05 -21.92
C PRO A 72 14.74 -4.26 -23.05
N PRO A 73 15.85 -3.56 -22.75
CA PRO A 73 16.51 -3.47 -21.45
C PRO A 73 15.80 -2.50 -20.49
N LEU A 74 15.80 -2.84 -19.20
CA LEU A 74 15.29 -1.93 -18.17
C LEU A 74 16.20 -0.69 -18.05
N PRO A 75 15.63 0.49 -17.81
CA PRO A 75 16.40 1.73 -17.76
C PRO A 75 17.32 1.76 -16.53
N ALA A 76 18.55 2.26 -16.70
CA ALA A 76 19.56 2.35 -15.62
C ALA A 76 19.28 3.49 -14.61
N SER A 77 18.40 4.42 -14.98
CA SER A 77 17.93 5.54 -14.16
C SER A 77 16.46 5.79 -14.43
N ILE A 78 15.76 6.51 -13.56
CA ILE A 78 14.35 6.87 -13.80
C ILE A 78 14.24 7.70 -15.09
N PRO A 79 13.59 7.19 -16.16
CA PRO A 79 13.44 7.94 -17.40
C PRO A 79 12.31 8.97 -17.28
N GLN A 80 12.14 9.84 -18.28
CA GLN A 80 10.98 10.75 -18.35
C GLN A 80 9.74 10.08 -18.94
N GLN A 81 9.95 9.12 -19.84
CA GLN A 81 8.92 8.33 -20.50
C GLN A 81 9.41 6.89 -20.62
N ILE A 82 8.48 5.95 -20.73
CA ILE A 82 8.80 4.54 -20.88
C ILE A 82 7.83 3.89 -21.86
N ASP A 83 8.38 3.00 -22.67
CA ASP A 83 7.58 2.14 -23.53
C ASP A 83 7.07 0.96 -22.69
N VAL A 84 5.80 0.62 -22.85
CA VAL A 84 5.17 -0.55 -22.23
C VAL A 84 4.37 -1.33 -23.25
N GLU A 85 4.27 -2.63 -23.04
CA GLU A 85 3.38 -3.53 -23.77
C GLU A 85 2.24 -3.95 -22.86
N VAL A 86 1.01 -3.87 -23.38
CA VAL A 86 -0.20 -4.31 -22.68
C VAL A 86 -0.81 -5.45 -23.47
N SER A 87 -0.80 -6.64 -22.89
CA SER A 87 -1.27 -7.87 -23.55
C SER A 87 -2.79 -8.01 -23.55
N ASP A 88 -3.48 -7.34 -22.63
CA ASP A 88 -4.93 -7.28 -22.56
C ASP A 88 -5.41 -5.85 -22.81
N ALA A 89 -5.78 -5.56 -24.05
CA ALA A 89 -6.18 -4.22 -24.50
C ALA A 89 -7.70 -4.01 -24.48
N TYR A 90 -8.48 -4.93 -23.88
CA TYR A 90 -9.95 -4.81 -23.84
C TYR A 90 -10.45 -3.76 -22.85
N ALA A 91 -9.58 -3.22 -22.00
CA ALA A 91 -9.93 -2.28 -20.94
C ALA A 91 -9.13 -0.97 -21.01
N ASP A 92 -9.47 -0.02 -20.13
CA ASP A 92 -8.85 1.29 -20.10
C ASP A 92 -7.34 1.16 -19.84
N LEU A 93 -6.55 1.72 -20.76
CA LEU A 93 -5.10 1.58 -20.75
C LEU A 93 -4.45 2.48 -19.68
N PRO A 94 -3.31 2.06 -19.09
CA PRO A 94 -2.59 2.87 -18.13
C PRO A 94 -2.11 4.17 -18.78
N THR A 95 -2.18 5.25 -18.01
CA THR A 95 -1.79 6.59 -18.49
C THR A 95 -0.36 6.96 -18.11
N HIS A 96 0.17 6.36 -17.04
CA HIS A 96 1.43 6.73 -16.40
C HIS A 96 2.15 5.51 -15.87
N MET A 97 3.47 5.64 -15.72
CA MET A 97 4.29 4.73 -14.92
C MET A 97 4.78 5.45 -13.67
N LEU A 98 4.48 4.93 -12.49
CA LEU A 98 4.99 5.45 -11.22
C LEU A 98 6.35 4.82 -10.95
N ALA A 99 7.38 5.66 -10.82
CA ALA A 99 8.71 5.26 -10.39
C ALA A 99 8.80 5.42 -8.86
N VAL A 100 8.46 4.36 -8.13
CA VAL A 100 8.31 4.39 -6.67
C VAL A 100 9.65 4.09 -5.99
N TYR A 101 10.11 5.01 -5.15
CA TYR A 101 11.38 4.88 -4.43
C TYR A 101 11.25 5.30 -2.96
N LYS A 102 12.23 4.91 -2.15
CA LYS A 102 12.27 5.30 -0.74
C LYS A 102 12.59 6.79 -0.63
N LYS A 103 11.72 7.54 0.04
CA LYS A 103 11.91 8.96 0.34
C LYS A 103 13.19 9.16 1.15
N ASP A 104 13.80 10.34 0.99
CA ASP A 104 15.01 10.77 1.71
C ASP A 104 16.29 9.99 1.37
N LEU A 105 16.29 9.22 0.27
CA LEU A 105 17.53 8.70 -0.30
C LEU A 105 18.35 9.85 -0.94
N PRO A 106 19.69 9.83 -0.79
CA PRO A 106 20.59 10.75 -1.48
C PRO A 106 20.35 10.76 -3.00
N GLU A 107 20.59 11.92 -3.61
CA GLU A 107 20.54 12.06 -5.06
C GLU A 107 21.60 11.14 -5.70
N GLY A 108 21.16 10.21 -6.57
CA GLY A 108 22.00 9.13 -7.13
C GLY A 108 21.75 7.74 -6.53
N GLU A 109 21.19 7.64 -5.32
CA GLU A 109 20.82 6.36 -4.69
C GLU A 109 19.36 5.97 -4.92
N ARG A 110 18.60 6.79 -5.65
CA ARG A 110 17.22 6.53 -6.07
C ARG A 110 17.11 5.42 -7.14
N ALA A 111 18.09 4.51 -7.20
CA ALA A 111 18.18 3.43 -8.19
C ALA A 111 17.25 2.24 -7.86
N VAL A 112 16.80 2.10 -6.62
CA VAL A 112 15.78 1.10 -6.27
C VAL A 112 14.41 1.71 -6.53
N VAL A 113 13.84 1.34 -7.67
CA VAL A 113 12.58 1.86 -8.16
C VAL A 113 11.67 0.68 -8.49
N THR A 114 10.53 0.61 -7.81
CA THR A 114 9.44 -0.25 -8.27
C THR A 114 8.67 0.56 -9.32
N MET A 115 8.60 0.03 -10.54
CA MET A 115 7.83 0.63 -11.63
C MET A 115 6.42 0.06 -11.59
N LEU A 116 5.43 0.92 -11.34
CA LEU A 116 4.01 0.53 -11.26
C LEU A 116 3.18 1.35 -12.23
N ALA A 117 2.52 0.70 -13.17
CA ALA A 117 1.59 1.37 -14.07
C ALA A 117 0.41 1.96 -13.28
N ALA A 118 -0.17 3.07 -13.75
CA ALA A 118 -1.27 3.74 -13.08
C ALA A 118 -2.17 4.55 -14.03
N HIS A 119 -3.42 4.72 -13.59
CA HIS A 119 -4.40 5.61 -14.18
C HIS A 119 -4.42 6.94 -13.44
N GLN A 120 -4.38 8.04 -14.19
CA GLN A 120 -4.42 9.38 -13.63
C GLN A 120 -5.69 9.61 -12.81
N CYS A 121 -6.84 9.09 -13.24
CA CYS A 121 -8.11 9.26 -12.53
C CYS A 121 -8.05 8.71 -11.10
N VAL A 122 -7.55 7.48 -10.94
CA VAL A 122 -7.42 6.87 -9.61
C VAL A 122 -6.47 7.67 -8.73
N TRP A 123 -5.37 8.14 -9.29
CA TRP A 123 -4.40 8.94 -8.55
C TRP A 123 -4.95 10.29 -8.09
N ASP A 124 -5.48 11.05 -9.03
CA ASP A 124 -5.92 12.43 -8.84
C ASP A 124 -7.12 12.50 -7.89
N LEU A 125 -8.01 11.49 -7.94
CA LEU A 125 -9.18 11.42 -7.07
C LEU A 125 -8.87 10.94 -5.65
N ASN A 126 -7.77 10.20 -5.42
CA ASN A 126 -7.49 9.62 -4.10
C ASN A 126 -6.36 10.31 -3.32
N CYS A 127 -5.48 11.07 -3.97
CA CYS A 127 -4.29 11.65 -3.33
C CYS A 127 -4.41 13.17 -3.09
N ALA A 128 -4.69 13.59 -1.85
CA ALA A 128 -4.86 15.01 -1.52
C ALA A 128 -3.55 15.79 -1.31
N HIS A 129 -2.43 15.11 -1.04
CA HIS A 129 -1.15 15.77 -0.76
C HIS A 129 -0.26 15.96 -1.98
N LEU A 130 -0.56 15.27 -3.07
CA LEU A 130 0.25 15.32 -4.28
C LEU A 130 -0.40 16.21 -5.34
N PRO A 131 0.38 16.78 -6.27
CA PRO A 131 -0.21 17.43 -7.45
C PRO A 131 -0.92 16.40 -8.33
N SER A 132 -1.73 16.89 -9.26
CA SER A 132 -2.22 16.04 -10.36
C SER A 132 -1.04 15.49 -11.17
N LEU A 133 -1.22 14.31 -11.75
CA LEU A 133 -0.22 13.78 -12.69
C LEU A 133 -0.08 14.71 -13.91
N PRO A 134 1.13 14.78 -14.53
CA PRO A 134 1.30 15.54 -15.75
C PRO A 134 0.35 15.02 -16.85
N PRO A 135 -0.02 15.85 -17.85
CA PRO A 135 -0.81 15.37 -18.96
C PRO A 135 -0.13 14.19 -19.67
N SER A 136 -0.85 13.09 -19.86
CA SER A 136 -0.38 11.97 -20.65
C SER A 136 -0.76 12.16 -22.12
N ALA A 137 0.23 12.20 -23.00
CA ALA A 137 0.03 12.14 -24.45
C ALA A 137 0.32 10.72 -24.94
N ALA A 138 -0.20 9.70 -24.25
CA ALA A 138 0.07 8.30 -24.55
C ALA A 138 -0.16 8.03 -26.04
N SER A 139 0.93 7.76 -26.76
CA SER A 139 0.87 7.39 -28.17
C SER A 139 0.75 5.88 -28.25
N ALA A 140 -0.45 5.39 -28.52
CA ALA A 140 -0.70 3.97 -28.75
C ALA A 140 -0.32 3.60 -30.18
N SER A 141 0.49 2.55 -30.33
CA SER A 141 0.68 1.88 -31.61
C SER A 141 0.27 0.42 -31.48
N VAL A 142 -0.62 -0.02 -32.35
CA VAL A 142 -1.02 -1.43 -32.43
C VAL A 142 -0.03 -2.13 -33.36
N SER A 143 0.70 -3.11 -32.83
CA SER A 143 1.60 -3.92 -33.66
C SER A 143 0.73 -4.87 -34.49
N ALA A 144 0.48 -4.55 -35.75
CA ALA A 144 -0.24 -5.46 -36.66
C ALA A 144 0.56 -6.76 -36.84
N PRO A 145 -0.06 -7.95 -36.72
CA PRO A 145 0.65 -9.20 -36.96
C PRO A 145 1.03 -9.28 -38.44
N ALA A 146 2.34 -9.33 -38.71
CA ALA A 146 2.86 -9.62 -40.04
C ALA A 146 2.51 -11.07 -40.39
N THR A 147 1.50 -11.25 -41.25
CA THR A 147 1.16 -12.48 -41.97
C THR A 147 0.86 -13.73 -41.12
N ALA A 148 -0.42 -13.99 -40.80
CA ALA A 148 -1.12 -15.28 -40.99
C ALA A 148 -2.43 -15.40 -40.16
N ALA A 149 -3.53 -15.73 -40.86
CA ALA A 149 -4.79 -16.36 -40.40
C ALA A 149 -5.66 -15.68 -39.30
N PRO A 150 -7.01 -15.77 -39.39
CA PRO A 150 -7.92 -15.21 -38.41
C PRO A 150 -8.07 -16.20 -37.24
N ALA A 151 -7.20 -16.09 -36.25
CA ALA A 151 -7.44 -16.61 -34.91
C ALA A 151 -7.53 -15.41 -33.97
N ALA A 152 -8.55 -15.40 -33.11
CA ALA A 152 -8.90 -14.34 -32.16
C ALA A 152 -7.84 -14.16 -31.04
N SER A 153 -6.62 -13.83 -31.43
CA SER A 153 -5.51 -13.46 -30.55
C SER A 153 -5.23 -11.99 -30.81
N GLU A 154 -5.77 -11.12 -29.97
CA GLU A 154 -5.51 -9.69 -30.08
C GLU A 154 -4.03 -9.40 -29.82
N ALA A 155 -3.45 -8.55 -30.67
CA ALA A 155 -2.05 -8.21 -30.59
C ALA A 155 -1.81 -7.28 -29.39
N PRO A 156 -0.68 -7.42 -28.68
CA PRO A 156 -0.33 -6.52 -27.59
C PRO A 156 -0.25 -5.07 -28.07
N VAL A 157 -0.75 -4.15 -27.26
CA VAL A 157 -0.69 -2.71 -27.52
C VAL A 157 0.59 -2.13 -26.94
N ARG A 158 1.33 -1.38 -27.74
CA ARG A 158 2.51 -0.63 -27.27
C ARG A 158 2.15 0.80 -26.95
N LEU A 159 2.53 1.26 -25.77
CA LEU A 159 2.29 2.62 -25.28
C LEU A 159 3.60 3.26 -24.86
N THR A 160 3.81 4.52 -25.24
CA THR A 160 4.83 5.38 -24.62
C THR A 160 4.13 6.27 -23.61
N ILE A 161 4.41 6.08 -22.32
CA ILE A 161 3.75 6.81 -21.23
C ILE A 161 4.75 7.56 -20.35
N PRO A 162 4.38 8.72 -19.79
CA PRO A 162 5.23 9.46 -18.85
C PRO A 162 5.54 8.66 -17.59
N VAL A 163 6.76 8.82 -17.09
CA VAL A 163 7.22 8.26 -15.82
C VAL A 163 7.21 9.34 -14.74
N VAL A 164 6.55 9.06 -13.63
CA VAL A 164 6.38 10.00 -12.51
C VAL A 164 7.17 9.49 -11.31
N PRO A 165 8.26 10.18 -10.91
CA PRO A 165 9.00 9.84 -9.70
C PRO A 165 8.13 10.03 -8.45
N LEU A 166 8.00 8.99 -7.63
CA LEU A 166 7.21 8.98 -6.42
C LEU A 166 8.04 8.53 -5.21
N GLY A 167 8.44 9.50 -4.38
CA GLY A 167 9.18 9.22 -3.14
C GLY A 167 8.22 8.92 -1.98
N LEU A 168 8.25 7.70 -1.46
CA LEU A 168 7.38 7.25 -0.37
C LEU A 168 8.17 6.89 0.90
N PRO A 169 7.60 7.09 2.10
CA PRO A 169 8.25 6.67 3.34
C PRO A 169 8.57 5.18 3.39
N ASN A 170 7.73 4.34 2.79
CA ASN A 170 7.85 2.89 2.81
C ASN A 170 7.41 2.29 1.45
N PRO A 171 8.24 2.37 0.41
CA PRO A 171 7.85 1.97 -0.95
C PRO A 171 7.49 0.48 -1.06
N GLU A 172 8.06 -0.38 -0.21
CA GLU A 172 7.81 -1.82 -0.22
C GLU A 172 6.35 -2.22 0.07
N HIS A 173 5.58 -1.35 0.72
CA HIS A 173 4.17 -1.58 1.07
C HIS A 173 3.21 -0.62 0.36
N PHE A 174 3.62 -0.11 -0.80
CA PHE A 174 2.78 0.78 -1.58
C PHE A 174 1.74 0.03 -2.44
N ARG A 175 2.02 -1.21 -2.87
CA ARG A 175 1.12 -1.96 -3.76
C ARG A 175 -0.24 -2.22 -3.11
N GLU A 176 -0.27 -2.52 -1.82
CA GLU A 176 -1.48 -2.76 -1.05
C GLU A 176 -2.37 -1.51 -1.02
N LEU A 177 -1.75 -0.34 -0.82
CA LEU A 177 -2.45 0.93 -0.85
C LEU A 177 -2.93 1.28 -2.26
N LEU A 178 -2.11 0.98 -3.28
CA LEU A 178 -2.48 1.17 -4.68
C LEU A 178 -3.73 0.35 -5.01
N CYS A 179 -3.73 -0.96 -4.77
CA CYS A 179 -4.89 -1.83 -5.00
C CYS A 179 -6.14 -1.30 -4.28
N TYR A 180 -6.02 -0.89 -3.02
CA TYR A 180 -7.15 -0.29 -2.29
C TYR A 180 -7.70 0.98 -2.95
N MET A 181 -6.85 1.87 -3.46
CA MET A 181 -7.31 3.09 -4.16
C MET A 181 -8.10 2.79 -5.43
N TYR A 182 -7.81 1.67 -6.11
CA TYR A 182 -8.58 1.21 -7.26
C TYR A 182 -9.93 0.63 -6.86
N THR A 183 -9.93 -0.33 -5.93
CA THR A 183 -11.10 -1.18 -5.71
C THR A 183 -11.97 -0.74 -4.53
N LYS A 184 -11.42 0.05 -3.60
CA LYS A 184 -12.05 0.38 -2.29
C LYS A 184 -12.45 -0.85 -1.47
N ARG A 185 -11.87 -2.01 -1.77
CA ARG A 185 -12.16 -3.30 -1.11
C ARG A 185 -11.41 -3.40 0.22
N ALA A 186 -12.07 -3.00 1.29
CA ALA A 186 -11.53 -3.06 2.65
C ALA A 186 -11.21 -4.50 3.09
N ASP A 187 -11.98 -5.48 2.65
CA ASP A 187 -11.77 -6.90 2.94
C ASP A 187 -10.50 -7.46 2.29
N GLU A 188 -10.19 -7.05 1.06
CA GLU A 188 -8.93 -7.41 0.38
C GLU A 188 -7.74 -6.77 1.07
N LEU A 189 -7.81 -5.48 1.38
CA LEU A 189 -6.76 -4.81 2.13
C LEU A 189 -6.50 -5.49 3.48
N LEU A 190 -7.56 -5.84 4.22
CA LEU A 190 -7.41 -6.53 5.49
C LEU A 190 -6.79 -7.92 5.33
N SER A 191 -7.16 -8.64 4.26
CA SER A 191 -6.59 -9.95 3.92
C SER A 191 -5.10 -9.84 3.52
N GLU A 192 -4.69 -8.72 2.95
CA GLU A 192 -3.26 -8.43 2.72
C GLU A 192 -2.54 -8.11 4.03
N LEU A 193 -3.18 -7.37 4.94
CA LEU A 193 -2.56 -6.92 6.19
C LEU A 193 -2.48 -8.03 7.26
N LEU A 194 -3.38 -9.01 7.25
CA LEU A 194 -3.46 -10.09 8.24
C LEU A 194 -3.15 -11.46 7.60
N PRO A 195 -2.61 -12.45 8.35
CA PRO A 195 -2.25 -13.75 7.77
C PRO A 195 -3.46 -14.63 7.46
N ALA A 196 -4.62 -14.31 8.03
CA ALA A 196 -5.89 -15.00 7.83
C ALA A 196 -7.04 -14.03 8.09
N PRO A 197 -8.23 -14.25 7.53
CA PRO A 197 -9.38 -13.41 7.82
C PRO A 197 -9.69 -13.38 9.33
N PRO A 198 -9.85 -12.19 9.93
CA PRO A 198 -10.24 -12.11 11.33
C PRO A 198 -11.72 -12.51 11.49
N PRO A 199 -12.15 -12.84 12.73
CA PRO A 199 -13.57 -13.05 13.01
C PRO A 199 -14.44 -11.85 12.57
N SER A 200 -15.74 -12.06 12.37
CA SER A 200 -16.65 -10.95 12.09
C SER A 200 -16.78 -10.04 13.32
N ALA A 201 -16.91 -8.73 13.10
CA ALA A 201 -17.19 -7.76 14.17
C ALA A 201 -18.44 -8.13 14.99
N ALA A 202 -19.42 -8.80 14.37
CA ALA A 202 -20.63 -9.28 15.05
C ALA A 202 -20.35 -10.32 16.15
N GLN A 203 -19.18 -10.98 16.12
CA GLN A 203 -18.75 -11.94 17.13
C GLN A 203 -18.14 -11.28 18.38
N GLY A 204 -17.97 -9.95 18.36
CA GLY A 204 -17.53 -9.15 19.50
C GLY A 204 -16.03 -9.20 19.81
N GLN A 205 -15.63 -8.43 20.82
CA GLN A 205 -14.23 -8.23 21.22
C GLN A 205 -13.56 -9.53 21.68
N ASP A 206 -14.30 -10.42 22.37
CA ASP A 206 -13.77 -11.71 22.82
C ASP A 206 -13.24 -12.58 21.67
N ALA A 207 -13.91 -12.52 20.50
CA ALA A 207 -13.47 -13.25 19.32
C ALA A 207 -12.18 -12.67 18.74
N MET A 208 -12.06 -11.34 18.70
CA MET A 208 -10.83 -10.65 18.29
C MET A 208 -9.67 -10.98 19.20
N ASP A 209 -9.89 -10.98 20.52
CA ASP A 209 -8.83 -11.30 21.48
C ASP A 209 -8.40 -12.77 21.40
N ARG A 210 -9.33 -13.69 21.10
CA ARG A 210 -8.97 -15.09 20.82
C ARG A 210 -8.13 -15.21 19.55
N TYR A 211 -8.48 -14.45 18.51
CA TYR A 211 -7.71 -14.42 17.25
C TYR A 211 -6.31 -13.84 17.46
N ALA A 212 -6.15 -12.72 18.17
CA ALA A 212 -4.83 -12.18 18.51
C ALA A 212 -3.99 -13.17 19.34
N ARG A 213 -4.61 -13.89 20.27
CA ARG A 213 -3.92 -14.95 21.05
C ARG A 213 -3.53 -16.16 20.19
N SER A 214 -4.29 -16.53 19.16
CA SER A 214 -3.89 -17.62 18.26
C SER A 214 -2.67 -17.20 17.43
N LEU A 215 -2.68 -15.98 16.88
CA LEU A 215 -1.52 -15.41 16.18
C LEU A 215 -0.28 -15.39 17.07
N ALA A 216 -0.42 -15.01 18.35
CA ALA A 216 0.68 -15.02 19.31
C ALA A 216 1.28 -16.41 19.54
N ARG A 217 0.48 -17.47 19.43
CA ARG A 217 0.93 -18.87 19.59
C ARG A 217 1.56 -19.42 18.32
N GLU A 218 0.99 -19.07 17.17
CA GLU A 218 1.38 -19.60 15.86
C GLU A 218 2.64 -18.95 15.29
N HIS A 219 2.90 -17.69 15.65
CA HIS A 219 4.02 -16.92 15.11
C HIS A 219 5.00 -16.51 16.21
N GLU A 220 6.27 -16.37 15.83
CA GLU A 220 7.27 -15.78 16.72
C GLU A 220 7.04 -14.27 16.85
N ARG A 221 7.45 -13.71 17.99
CA ARG A 221 7.22 -12.27 18.26
C ARG A 221 7.92 -11.37 17.23
N ALA A 222 9.08 -11.78 16.74
CA ALA A 222 9.80 -11.06 15.69
C ALA A 222 8.97 -10.97 14.40
N ASP A 223 8.31 -12.06 14.00
CA ASP A 223 7.45 -12.08 12.80
C ASP A 223 6.24 -11.17 12.98
N LEU A 224 5.62 -11.17 14.17
CA LEU A 224 4.50 -10.28 14.48
C LEU A 224 4.92 -8.82 14.42
N LEU A 225 6.11 -8.46 14.93
CA LEU A 225 6.66 -7.12 14.83
C LEU A 225 6.95 -6.72 13.38
N GLN A 226 7.46 -7.64 12.56
CA GLN A 226 7.68 -7.40 11.13
C GLN A 226 6.37 -7.14 10.39
N ARG A 227 5.32 -7.91 10.68
CA ARG A 227 3.98 -7.70 10.13
C ARG A 227 3.36 -6.38 10.60
N MET A 228 3.57 -6.04 11.86
CA MET A 228 3.15 -4.75 12.42
C MET A 228 3.87 -3.57 11.72
N ALA A 229 5.15 -3.72 11.38
CA ALA A 229 5.89 -2.75 10.58
C ALA A 229 5.31 -2.61 9.16
N ARG A 230 4.77 -3.68 8.56
CA ARG A 230 4.04 -3.61 7.28
C ARG A 230 2.80 -2.74 7.37
N VAL A 231 1.96 -2.96 8.39
CA VAL A 231 0.78 -2.11 8.66
C VAL A 231 1.19 -0.64 8.83
N GLN A 232 2.28 -0.38 9.57
CA GLN A 232 2.82 0.97 9.72
C GLN A 232 3.30 1.57 8.40
N GLY A 233 3.90 0.77 7.52
CA GLY A 233 4.34 1.18 6.18
C GLY A 233 3.16 1.68 5.34
N VAL A 234 2.08 0.90 5.27
CA VAL A 234 0.83 1.29 4.58
C VAL A 234 0.27 2.58 5.18
N TRP A 235 0.19 2.69 6.51
CA TRP A 235 -0.25 3.91 7.20
C TRP A 235 0.61 5.13 6.84
N ARG A 236 1.95 4.99 6.83
CA ARG A 236 2.86 6.08 6.47
C ARG A 236 2.69 6.52 5.02
N ASN A 237 2.51 5.58 4.10
CA ASN A 237 2.27 5.89 2.70
C ASN A 237 0.93 6.62 2.53
N ALA A 238 -0.15 6.13 3.15
CA ALA A 238 -1.46 6.78 3.12
C ALA A 238 -1.40 8.22 3.64
N CYS A 239 -0.68 8.45 4.74
CA CYS A 239 -0.42 9.79 5.27
C CYS A 239 0.36 10.66 4.27
N ALA A 240 1.40 10.12 3.65
CA ALA A 240 2.24 10.86 2.71
C ALA A 240 1.47 11.27 1.44
N LEU A 241 0.62 10.38 0.92
CA LEU A 241 -0.23 10.62 -0.25
C LEU A 241 -1.45 11.50 0.07
N GLY A 242 -1.86 11.56 1.34
CA GLY A 242 -3.08 12.24 1.75
C GLY A 242 -4.32 11.48 1.31
N VAL A 243 -4.29 10.15 1.39
CA VAL A 243 -5.47 9.32 1.17
C VAL A 243 -6.35 9.42 2.41
N PHE A 244 -7.62 9.76 2.20
CA PHE A 244 -8.57 9.87 3.29
C PHE A 244 -9.84 9.09 2.98
N ASP A 245 -9.97 7.94 3.63
CA ASP A 245 -11.01 6.98 3.37
C ASP A 245 -11.28 6.18 4.65
N ASP A 246 -12.52 6.12 5.10
CA ASP A 246 -12.86 5.49 6.38
C ASP A 246 -12.63 3.98 6.38
N GLY A 247 -12.87 3.31 5.24
CA GLY A 247 -12.61 1.89 5.07
C GLY A 247 -11.13 1.57 5.22
N LEU A 248 -10.26 2.36 4.56
CA LEU A 248 -8.80 2.22 4.64
C LEU A 248 -8.34 2.30 6.09
N TRP A 249 -8.71 3.39 6.77
CA TRP A 249 -8.25 3.66 8.13
C TRP A 249 -8.81 2.66 9.13
N ALA A 250 -10.05 2.20 8.95
CA ALA A 250 -10.63 1.15 9.80
C ALA A 250 -9.84 -0.16 9.70
N MET A 251 -9.42 -0.57 8.50
CA MET A 251 -8.64 -1.80 8.31
C MET A 251 -7.22 -1.68 8.86
N ILE A 252 -6.57 -0.53 8.68
CA ILE A 252 -5.25 -0.25 9.28
C ILE A 252 -5.33 -0.29 10.81
N ASP A 253 -6.34 0.36 11.40
CA ASP A 253 -6.54 0.40 12.86
C ASP A 253 -6.82 -1.00 13.42
N LEU A 254 -7.66 -1.79 12.73
CA LEU A 254 -7.97 -3.16 13.12
C LEU A 254 -6.72 -4.05 13.07
N ALA A 255 -5.97 -4.03 11.97
CA ALA A 255 -4.75 -4.81 11.84
C ALA A 255 -3.70 -4.42 12.89
N TRP A 256 -3.55 -3.11 13.16
CA TRP A 256 -2.65 -2.60 14.19
C TRP A 256 -3.04 -3.08 15.60
N ASP A 257 -4.33 -3.04 15.95
CA ASP A 257 -4.81 -3.51 17.26
C ASP A 257 -4.61 -5.01 17.42
N VAL A 258 -4.94 -5.80 16.40
CA VAL A 258 -4.75 -7.27 16.40
C VAL A 258 -3.28 -7.62 16.63
N TYR A 259 -2.35 -7.02 15.88
CA TYR A 259 -0.93 -7.28 16.07
C TYR A 259 -0.40 -6.75 17.39
N GLY A 260 -0.84 -5.56 17.82
CA GLY A 260 -0.46 -5.01 19.13
C GLY A 260 -0.83 -5.95 20.27
N LYS A 261 -2.05 -6.50 20.24
CA LYS A 261 -2.53 -7.51 21.21
C LYS A 261 -1.75 -8.82 21.10
N ALA A 262 -1.49 -9.31 19.88
CA ALA A 262 -0.74 -10.55 19.67
C ALA A 262 0.71 -10.43 20.20
N VAL A 263 1.38 -9.31 19.91
CA VAL A 263 2.75 -9.02 20.37
C VAL A 263 2.81 -8.93 21.89
N ALA A 264 1.82 -8.27 22.51
CA ALA A 264 1.74 -8.08 23.95
C ALA A 264 1.28 -9.34 24.72
N THR A 265 0.72 -10.33 24.02
CA THR A 265 0.27 -11.59 24.65
C THR A 265 1.48 -12.35 25.19
N ASP A 266 1.38 -12.75 26.47
CA ASP A 266 2.34 -13.64 27.09
C ASP A 266 2.08 -15.09 26.67
N VAL A 267 3.12 -15.77 26.22
CA VAL A 267 3.04 -17.14 25.72
C VAL A 267 3.97 -17.99 26.59
N PRO A 268 3.46 -19.02 27.30
CA PRO A 268 4.28 -19.84 28.17
C PRO A 268 5.51 -20.40 27.46
N GLY A 269 6.68 -20.26 28.09
CA GLY A 269 7.95 -20.73 27.54
C GLY A 269 8.64 -19.76 26.57
N ARG A 270 8.04 -18.60 26.27
CA ARG A 270 8.69 -17.52 25.52
C ARG A 270 9.12 -16.38 26.44
N PRO A 271 10.20 -15.65 26.11
CA PRO A 271 10.61 -14.48 26.87
C PRO A 271 9.47 -13.45 26.93
N THR A 272 9.12 -12.99 28.13
CA THR A 272 8.14 -11.91 28.29
C THR A 272 8.81 -10.57 28.02
N PRO A 273 8.34 -9.79 27.05
CA PRO A 273 8.90 -8.48 26.72
C PRO A 273 8.60 -7.46 27.82
N VAL A 274 9.58 -6.62 28.12
CA VAL A 274 9.39 -5.47 29.01
C VAL A 274 8.93 -4.29 28.16
N TRP A 275 7.62 -4.03 28.19
CA TRP A 275 7.03 -2.92 27.46
C TRP A 275 7.09 -1.61 28.26
N ASP A 276 7.33 -0.51 27.56
CA ASP A 276 7.00 0.81 28.08
C ASP A 276 5.46 0.92 28.24
N SER A 277 5.03 1.78 29.15
CA SER A 277 3.66 2.17 29.48
C SER A 277 2.74 2.42 28.27
N SER A 278 3.26 2.75 27.08
CA SER A 278 2.49 2.99 25.84
C SER A 278 1.75 1.77 25.29
N LEU A 279 2.18 0.54 25.58
CA LEU A 279 1.43 -0.68 25.21
C LEU A 279 0.45 -1.11 26.31
N LYS A 280 0.62 -0.64 27.55
CA LYS A 280 -0.33 -0.92 28.64
C LYS A 280 -1.69 -0.27 28.40
N THR A 281 -1.76 0.73 27.51
CA THR A 281 -3.02 1.37 27.08
C THR A 281 -3.77 0.59 26.01
N LEU A 282 -3.16 -0.45 25.41
CA LEU A 282 -3.90 -1.50 24.69
C LEU A 282 -4.62 -2.33 25.76
N SER A 283 -5.71 -1.76 26.27
CA SER A 283 -6.48 -2.35 27.35
C SER A 283 -7.10 -3.67 26.90
N PHE A 284 -6.86 -4.74 27.66
CA PHE A 284 -7.59 -6.02 27.62
C PHE A 284 -9.00 -5.88 28.20
N ARG A 285 -9.78 -4.90 27.74
CA ARG A 285 -11.17 -4.70 28.16
C ARG A 285 -12.13 -4.99 27.03
#